data_AF-A0A452XW69-F1
#
_entry.id   AF-A0A452XW69-F1
#
_cell.length_a   1.000
_cell.length_b   1.000
_cell.length_c   1.000
_cell.angle_alpha   90.00
_cell.angle_beta   90.00
_cell.angle_gamma   90.00
#
_symmetry.space_group_name_H-M   'P 1'
#
loop_
_entity.id
_entity.type
_entity.pdbx_description
1 polymer ?
#
loop_
_entity_poly.entity_id
_entity_poly.type
_entity_poly.pdbx_seq_one_letter_code
_entity_poly.pdbx_strand_id
1 'polypeptide(L)'
;YLVTADDVDTILAVEVQPLDNRERKGGIVKVYANEERKIPCDPETKELIKQTLSVGHVSYEVLLPAVPVLETWEPAVLAVTRKGYSIKCNGQCGVVVTETFQQYMAYPMWASY
;
A
#
# COMPACT_ATOMS: atom_id res chain seq x y z
N TYR A 1 -9.50 -7.92 5.69
CA TYR A 1 -8.19 -7.24 5.61
C TYR A 1 -7.51 -7.71 4.34
N LEU A 2 -6.96 -6.80 3.54
CA LEU A 2 -6.19 -7.14 2.34
C LEU A 2 -4.72 -6.90 2.69
N VAL A 3 -3.88 -7.92 2.51
CA VAL A 3 -2.45 -7.86 2.79
C VAL A 3 -1.75 -6.94 1.78
N THR A 4 -0.84 -6.09 2.24
CA THR A 4 -0.06 -5.16 1.42
C THR A 4 1.45 -5.38 1.58
N ALA A 5 2.25 -4.61 0.86
CA ALA A 5 3.71 -4.65 0.97
C ALA A 5 4.22 -4.30 2.39
N ASP A 6 3.46 -3.53 3.16
CA ASP A 6 3.84 -3.12 4.52
C ASP A 6 3.75 -4.28 5.54
N ASP A 7 3.01 -5.34 5.20
CA ASP A 7 2.84 -6.51 6.06
C ASP A 7 3.95 -7.56 5.87
N VAL A 8 4.80 -7.40 4.85
CA VAL A 8 5.87 -8.35 4.56
C VAL A 8 6.78 -8.53 5.78
N ASP A 9 7.15 -9.77 6.08
CA ASP A 9 7.95 -10.16 7.26
C ASP A 9 7.24 -9.97 8.62
N THR A 10 5.96 -9.58 8.62
CA THR A 10 5.13 -9.49 9.84
C THR A 10 4.21 -10.71 10.00
N ILE A 11 3.77 -10.97 11.24
CA ILE A 11 2.73 -11.97 11.54
C ILE A 11 1.41 -11.23 11.74
N LEU A 12 0.39 -11.59 10.97
CA LEU A 12 -0.93 -10.99 11.07
C LEU A 12 -1.84 -11.81 11.98
N ALA A 13 -2.63 -11.11 12.79
CA ALA A 13 -3.68 -11.70 13.59
C ALA A 13 -4.91 -10.79 13.60
N VAL A 14 -6.07 -11.41 13.71
CA VAL A 14 -7.32 -10.69 14.02
C VAL A 14 -7.63 -10.94 15.48
N GLU A 15 -7.82 -9.84 16.21
CA GLU A 15 -8.28 -9.86 17.60
C GLU A 15 -9.72 -9.39 17.65
N VAL A 16 -10.61 -10.20 18.21
CA VAL A 16 -12.04 -9.87 18.35
C VAL A 16 -12.52 -10.13 19.76
N GLN A 17 -13.52 -9.35 20.18
CA GLN A 17 -14.29 -9.63 21.38
C GLN A 17 -15.69 -10.10 20.96
N PRO A 18 -15.97 -11.43 20.98
CA PRO A 18 -17.25 -11.96 20.55
C PRO A 18 -18.36 -11.51 21.50
N LEU A 19 -19.56 -11.37 20.95
CA LEU A 19 -20.77 -11.08 21.70
C LEU A 19 -21.63 -12.34 21.81
N ASP A 20 -22.28 -12.53 22.95
CA ASP A 20 -23.32 -13.55 23.09
C ASP A 20 -24.66 -13.08 22.48
N ASN A 21 -25.69 -13.93 22.50
CA ASN A 21 -27.03 -13.61 21.96
C ASN A 21 -27.75 -12.45 22.71
N ARG A 22 -27.14 -11.92 23.77
CA ARG A 22 -27.63 -10.77 24.55
C ARG A 22 -26.69 -9.57 24.42
N GLU A 23 -25.84 -9.54 23.40
CA GLU A 23 -24.83 -8.50 23.13
C GLU A 23 -23.80 -8.30 24.24
N ARG A 24 -23.62 -9.28 25.13
CA ARG A 24 -22.61 -9.18 26.19
C ARG A 24 -21.26 -9.60 25.66
N LYS A 25 -20.25 -8.81 26.00
CA LYS A 25 -18.86 -9.03 25.63
C LYS A 25 -18.28 -10.27 26.31
N GLY A 26 -17.77 -11.20 25.50
CA GLY A 26 -16.97 -12.33 25.95
C GLY A 26 -15.50 -11.98 26.19
N GLY A 27 -14.68 -13.02 26.38
CA GLY A 27 -13.22 -12.88 26.41
C GLY A 27 -12.65 -12.55 25.03
N ILE A 28 -11.51 -11.87 24.98
CA ILE A 28 -10.82 -11.56 23.73
C ILE A 28 -10.31 -12.86 23.10
N VAL A 29 -10.55 -13.02 21.80
CA VAL A 29 -10.08 -14.14 20.99
C VAL A 29 -9.14 -13.59 19.92
N LYS A 30 -7.93 -14.14 19.83
CA LYS A 30 -6.93 -13.79 18.82
C LYS A 30 -6.72 -14.99 17.89
N VAL A 31 -6.84 -14.75 16.58
CA VAL A 31 -6.64 -15.76 15.54
C VAL A 31 -5.56 -15.28 14.59
N TYR A 32 -4.50 -16.07 14.44
CA TYR A 32 -3.41 -15.78 13.51
C TYR A 32 -3.80 -16.16 12.08
N ALA A 33 -3.44 -15.33 11.12
CA ALA A 33 -3.49 -15.68 9.71
C ALA A 33 -2.27 -16.55 9.35
N ASN A 34 -2.34 -17.21 8.19
CA ASN A 34 -1.18 -17.89 7.59
C ASN A 34 -0.46 -18.87 8.53
N GLU A 35 -1.20 -19.63 9.35
CA GLU A 35 -0.64 -20.56 10.34
C GLU A 35 0.38 -19.93 11.30
N GLU A 36 0.18 -18.65 11.68
CA GLU A 36 1.13 -17.89 12.53
C GLU A 36 2.51 -17.71 11.86
N ARG A 37 2.59 -17.88 10.54
CA ARG A 37 3.79 -17.60 9.75
C ARG A 37 3.78 -16.19 9.23
N LYS A 38 4.98 -15.64 9.10
CA LYS A 38 5.21 -14.34 8.49
C LYS A 38 4.66 -14.27 7.07
N ILE A 39 4.15 -13.11 6.67
CA ILE A 39 3.74 -12.85 5.30
C ILE A 39 4.99 -12.89 4.40
N PRO A 40 5.05 -13.79 3.40
CA PRO A 40 6.19 -13.86 2.50
C PRO A 40 6.16 -12.72 1.50
N CYS A 41 7.34 -12.24 1.11
CA CYS A 41 7.47 -11.44 -0.11
C CYS A 41 7.52 -12.38 -1.30
N ASP A 42 6.62 -12.20 -2.25
CA ASP A 42 6.62 -12.94 -3.51
C ASP A 42 7.95 -12.73 -4.28
N PRO A 43 8.67 -13.80 -4.66
CA PRO A 43 9.98 -13.67 -5.32
C PRO A 43 9.92 -12.92 -6.67
N GLU A 44 8.87 -13.13 -7.47
CA GLU A 44 8.71 -12.47 -8.76
C GLU A 44 8.51 -10.97 -8.59
N THR A 45 7.64 -10.59 -7.66
CA THR A 45 7.41 -9.19 -7.28
C THR A 45 8.70 -8.53 -6.81
N LYS A 46 9.52 -9.23 -6.01
CA LYS A 46 10.82 -8.74 -5.54
C LYS A 46 11.80 -8.48 -6.68
N GLU A 47 11.90 -9.38 -7.66
CA GLU A 47 12.76 -9.20 -8.83
C GLU A 47 12.24 -8.06 -9.73
N LEU A 48 10.92 -7.97 -9.93
CA LEU A 48 10.32 -6.88 -10.69
C LEU A 48 10.64 -5.51 -10.06
N ILE A 49 10.55 -5.38 -8.74
CA ILE A 49 10.91 -4.15 -8.03
C ILE A 49 12.39 -3.80 -8.27
N LYS A 50 13.30 -4.77 -8.16
CA LYS A 50 14.73 -4.55 -8.40
C LYS A 50 15.00 -4.08 -9.84
N GLN A 51 14.34 -4.71 -10.81
CA GLN A 51 14.46 -4.34 -12.22
C GLN A 51 13.92 -2.93 -12.46
N THR A 52 12.75 -2.60 -11.94
CA THR A 52 12.16 -1.25 -12.06
C THR A 52 13.05 -0.19 -11.41
N LEU A 53 13.65 -0.47 -10.25
CA LEU A 53 14.60 0.43 -9.60
C LEU A 53 15.87 0.65 -10.44
N SER A 54 16.38 -0.41 -11.07
CA SER A 54 17.57 -0.32 -11.93
C SER A 54 17.30 0.50 -13.19
N VAL A 55 16.16 0.28 -13.86
CA VAL A 55 15.68 1.08 -15.00
C VAL A 55 15.37 2.53 -14.59
N GLY A 56 14.87 2.74 -13.37
CA GLY A 56 14.64 4.04 -12.75
C GLY A 56 13.35 4.73 -13.17
N HIS A 57 12.53 4.11 -14.02
CA HIS A 57 11.20 4.57 -14.38
C HIS A 57 10.30 3.40 -14.80
N VAL A 58 8.98 3.54 -14.58
CA VAL A 58 7.94 2.61 -15.03
C VAL A 58 6.61 3.34 -15.15
N SER A 59 5.71 2.84 -16.00
CA SER A 59 4.34 3.35 -16.14
C SER A 59 3.33 2.22 -16.04
N TYR A 60 2.19 2.51 -15.42
CA TYR A 60 1.07 1.59 -15.25
C TYR A 60 -0.23 2.27 -15.70
N GLU A 61 -1.07 1.52 -16.41
CA GLU A 61 -2.45 1.92 -16.65
C GLU A 61 -3.27 1.66 -15.38
N VAL A 62 -3.96 2.69 -14.90
CA VAL A 62 -4.74 2.64 -13.66
C VAL A 62 -6.13 3.23 -13.87
N LEU A 63 -7.05 2.89 -12.97
CA LEU A 63 -8.38 3.46 -12.93
C LEU A 63 -8.50 4.37 -11.71
N LEU A 64 -8.94 5.61 -11.92
CA LEU A 64 -9.20 6.56 -10.85
C LEU A 64 -10.71 6.74 -10.66
N PRO A 65 -11.18 6.90 -9.42
CA PRO A 65 -12.59 7.24 -9.19
C PRO A 65 -12.84 8.66 -9.70
N ALA A 66 -13.67 8.80 -10.73
CA ALA A 66 -13.96 10.07 -11.40
C ALA A 66 -14.76 11.03 -10.51
N VAL A 67 -15.70 10.46 -9.73
CA VAL A 67 -16.48 11.15 -8.71
C VAL A 67 -16.69 10.19 -7.53
N PRO A 68 -16.46 10.60 -6.27
CA PRO A 68 -16.55 9.72 -5.10
C PRO A 68 -17.92 9.05 -4.87
N VAL A 69 -18.97 9.49 -5.56
CA VAL A 69 -20.37 9.09 -5.31
C VAL A 69 -20.98 8.29 -6.47
N LEU A 70 -20.40 8.32 -7.68
CA LEU A 70 -21.04 7.77 -8.89
C LEU A 70 -20.49 6.41 -9.33
N GLU A 71 -19.63 5.76 -8.54
CA GLU A 71 -18.97 4.48 -8.88
C GLU A 71 -18.34 4.47 -10.29
N THR A 72 -18.02 5.65 -10.84
CA THR A 72 -17.51 5.79 -12.20
C THR A 72 -15.99 5.88 -12.14
N TRP A 73 -15.33 5.11 -13.00
CA TRP A 73 -13.87 5.02 -13.06
C TRP A 73 -13.36 5.59 -14.38
N GLU A 74 -12.31 6.40 -14.32
CA GLU A 74 -11.65 6.99 -15.48
C GLU A 74 -10.24 6.42 -15.69
N PRO A 75 -9.86 6.09 -16.95
CA PRO A 75 -8.50 5.66 -17.27
C PRO A 75 -7.45 6.76 -17.02
N ALA A 76 -6.37 6.37 -16.36
CA ALA A 76 -5.22 7.22 -16.10
C ALA A 76 -3.91 6.43 -16.23
N VAL A 77 -2.80 7.15 -16.29
CA VAL A 77 -1.46 6.56 -16.29
C VAL A 77 -0.71 7.02 -15.04
N LEU A 78 -0.28 6.07 -14.22
CA LEU A 78 0.65 6.27 -13.12
C LEU A 78 2.07 6.06 -13.66
N ALA A 79 2.88 7.11 -13.68
CA ALA A 79 4.30 7.03 -13.98
C ALA A 79 5.10 7.21 -12.70
N VAL A 80 6.01 6.27 -12.41
CA VAL A 80 6.88 6.30 -11.24
C VAL A 80 8.32 6.43 -11.71
N THR A 81 9.07 7.31 -11.07
CA THR A 81 10.49 7.56 -11.32
C THR A 81 11.26 7.50 -10.01
N ARG A 82 12.60 7.52 -10.06
CA ARG A 82 13.44 7.60 -8.85
C ARG A 82 13.17 8.83 -7.97
N LYS A 83 12.64 9.91 -8.54
CA LYS A 83 12.48 11.20 -7.85
C LYS A 83 11.06 11.44 -7.37
N GLY A 84 10.09 10.62 -7.78
CA GLY A 84 8.69 10.89 -7.54
C GLY A 84 7.78 10.14 -8.49
N TYR A 85 6.51 10.49 -8.48
CA TYR A 85 5.50 9.92 -9.36
C TYR A 85 4.58 11.00 -9.93
N SER A 86 3.91 10.65 -11.01
CA SER A 86 2.83 11.45 -11.59
C SER A 86 1.67 10.58 -11.99
N ILE A 87 0.45 11.08 -11.83
CA ILE A 87 -0.77 10.44 -12.30
C ILE A 87 -1.41 11.39 -13.30
N LYS A 88 -1.65 10.91 -14.53
CA LYS A 88 -2.25 11.69 -15.60
C LYS A 88 -3.54 11.04 -16.07
N CYS A 89 -4.67 11.75 -15.94
CA CYS A 89 -5.94 11.30 -16.52
C CYS A 89 -5.92 11.50 -18.04
N ASN A 90 -6.38 10.49 -18.79
CA ASN A 90 -6.53 10.60 -20.24
C ASN A 90 -7.89 11.23 -20.65
N GLY A 91 -8.78 11.46 -19.68
CA GLY A 91 -10.12 12.05 -19.85
C GLY A 91 -10.16 13.59 -19.84
N GLN A 92 -11.37 14.14 -19.82
CA GLN A 92 -11.65 15.59 -19.95
C GLN A 92 -11.01 16.47 -18.87
N CYS A 93 -10.66 15.90 -17.72
CA CYS A 93 -10.18 16.68 -16.58
C CYS A 93 -8.72 17.13 -16.73
N GLY A 94 -7.89 16.43 -17.52
CA GLY A 94 -6.47 16.77 -17.72
C GLY A 94 -5.63 16.88 -16.44
N VAL A 95 -6.18 16.45 -15.29
CA VAL A 95 -5.56 16.61 -13.98
C VAL A 95 -4.31 15.76 -13.94
N VAL A 96 -3.19 16.41 -13.64
CA VAL A 96 -1.91 15.77 -13.39
C VAL A 96 -1.58 15.97 -11.93
N VAL A 97 -1.61 14.89 -11.16
CA VAL A 97 -0.98 14.88 -9.84
C VAL A 97 0.49 14.60 -10.07
N THR A 98 1.38 15.41 -9.49
CA THR A 98 2.83 15.16 -9.52
C THR A 98 3.37 15.37 -8.12
N GLU A 99 4.13 14.41 -7.63
CA GLU A 99 4.76 14.48 -6.33
C GLU A 99 6.20 14.01 -6.42
N THR A 100 7.09 14.70 -5.70
CA THR A 100 8.49 14.33 -5.56
C THR A 100 8.71 13.66 -4.22
N PHE A 101 9.39 12.52 -4.20
CA PHE A 101 9.73 11.83 -2.96
C PHE A 101 10.63 12.72 -2.11
N GLN A 102 10.19 13.01 -0.88
CA GLN A 102 11.04 13.70 0.09
C GLN A 102 12.09 12.74 0.62
N GLN A 103 13.35 13.18 0.60
CA GLN A 103 14.43 12.44 1.23
C GLN A 103 14.33 12.70 2.73
N TYR A 104 13.74 11.76 3.49
CA TYR A 104 13.83 11.82 4.95
C TYR A 104 15.30 11.71 5.34
N MET A 105 15.87 12.81 5.82
CA MET A 105 17.16 12.79 6.48
C MET A 105 17.01 11.93 7.73
N ALA A 106 17.58 10.72 7.73
CA ALA A 106 17.76 9.96 8.94
C ALA A 106 18.62 10.82 9.88
N TYR A 107 17.99 11.45 10.87
CA TYR A 107 18.72 12.12 11.94
C TYR A 107 19.65 11.07 12.55
N PRO A 108 20.97 11.28 12.54
CA PRO A 108 21.86 10.29 13.07
C PRO A 108 21.67 10.26 14.60
N MET A 109 21.36 9.08 15.14
CA MET A 109 21.06 8.82 16.56
C MET A 109 22.19 9.14 17.56
N TRP A 110 23.26 9.83 17.15
CA TRP A 110 24.31 10.28 18.06
C TRP A 110 24.10 11.70 18.61
N ALA A 111 23.04 12.40 18.19
CA ALA A 111 22.74 13.77 18.63
C ALA A 111 21.77 13.83 19.82
N SER A 112 21.92 12.96 20.82
CA SER A 112 21.26 13.12 22.12
C SER A 112 22.23 12.69 23.21
N TYR A 113 22.92 13.69 23.77
CA TYR A 113 23.63 13.63 25.04
C TYR A 113 22.65 13.53 26.20
#